data_AF-A0A813DP63-F1
#
_entry.id   AF-A0A813DP63-F1
#
_cell.length_a   1.000
_cell.length_b   1.000
_cell.length_c   1.000
_cell.angle_alpha   90.00
_cell.angle_beta   90.00
_cell.angle_gamma   90.00
#
_symmetry.space_group_name_H-M   'P 1'
#
loop_
_entity.id
_entity.type
_entity.pdbx_description
1 polymer ?
#
loop_
_entity_poly.entity_id
_entity_poly.type
_entity_poly.pdbx_seq_one_letter_code
_entity_poly.pdbx_strand_id
1 'polypeptide(L)'
;QHQQQQQQHERQEDLHKLAGCARDAEWDLVFEMLDKSPMLVNERPPGFDYAVHRAVIQGNLEVVSTLINRYRADPDLPSRYGERASEIAKNLGHKDLYCILSQREGTEHKTATSLHDHHHHPSHHHHQPFLPSSAVERPTAAVPNNDPYILHLSRPVLPGQVH
;
A
#
# COMPACT_ATOMS: atom_id res chain seq x y z
N GLN A 1 -1.92 -32.59 8.69
CA GLN A 1 -1.91 -31.78 7.45
C GLN A 1 -3.27 -31.76 6.76
N HIS A 2 -3.92 -32.89 6.49
CA HIS A 2 -5.28 -32.92 5.90
C HIS A 2 -6.33 -32.08 6.67
N GLN A 3 -6.36 -32.17 8.00
CA GLN A 3 -7.34 -31.45 8.81
C GLN A 3 -7.14 -29.92 8.79
N GLN A 4 -5.90 -29.44 8.69
CA GLN A 4 -5.61 -28.00 8.54
C GLN A 4 -6.03 -27.48 7.16
N GLN A 5 -5.86 -28.28 6.11
CA GLN A 5 -6.30 -27.89 4.76
C GLN A 5 -7.82 -27.81 4.66
N GLN A 6 -8.55 -28.73 5.30
CA GLN A 6 -10.02 -28.67 5.35
C GLN A 6 -10.50 -27.42 6.08
N GLN A 7 -9.94 -27.11 7.25
CA GLN A 7 -10.30 -25.89 7.99
C GLN A 7 -9.98 -24.60 7.21
N GLN A 8 -8.90 -24.58 6.42
CA GLN A 8 -8.59 -23.45 5.55
C GLN A 8 -9.60 -23.32 4.41
N HIS A 9 -10.00 -24.44 3.79
CA HIS A 9 -10.98 -24.45 2.72
C HIS A 9 -12.35 -23.95 3.21
N GLU A 10 -12.85 -24.50 4.32
CA GLU A 10 -14.11 -24.09 4.95
C GLU A 10 -14.10 -22.60 5.30
N ARG A 11 -13.01 -22.11 5.92
CA ARG A 11 -12.85 -20.68 6.21
C ARG A 11 -12.95 -19.83 4.94
N GLN A 12 -12.33 -20.28 3.84
CA GLN A 12 -12.31 -19.52 2.59
C GLN A 12 -13.69 -19.51 1.93
N GLU A 13 -14.45 -20.59 2.03
CA GLU A 13 -15.85 -20.65 1.60
C GLU A 13 -16.74 -19.71 2.42
N ASP A 14 -16.59 -19.73 3.75
CA ASP A 14 -17.30 -18.83 4.65
C ASP A 14 -17.00 -17.36 4.32
N LEU A 15 -15.74 -17.02 4.03
CA LEU A 15 -15.34 -15.68 3.60
C LEU A 15 -16.00 -15.26 2.28
N HIS A 16 -16.01 -16.13 1.27
CA HIS A 16 -16.66 -15.83 -0.01
C HIS A 16 -18.17 -15.65 0.17
N LYS A 17 -18.79 -16.50 0.99
CA LYS A 17 -20.22 -16.41 1.30
C LYS A 17 -20.55 -15.11 2.03
N LEU A 18 -19.75 -14.75 3.04
CA LEU A 18 -19.88 -13.49 3.77
C LEU A 18 -19.75 -12.27 2.86
N ALA A 19 -18.73 -12.26 2.01
CA ALA A 19 -18.53 -11.16 1.06
C ALA A 19 -19.67 -11.07 0.03
N GLY A 20 -20.24 -12.21 -0.38
CA GLY A 20 -21.44 -12.29 -1.22
C GLY A 20 -22.67 -11.68 -0.53
N CYS A 21 -22.99 -12.14 0.68
CA CYS A 21 -24.10 -11.61 1.47
C CYS A 21 -23.97 -10.10 1.70
N ALA A 22 -22.78 -9.60 2.04
CA ALA A 22 -22.53 -8.16 2.21
C ALA A 22 -22.74 -7.37 0.92
N ARG A 23 -22.37 -7.94 -0.25
CA ARG A 23 -22.63 -7.32 -1.56
C ARG A 23 -24.12 -7.24 -1.85
N ASP A 24 -24.86 -8.31 -1.54
CA ASP A 24 -26.29 -8.44 -1.83
C ASP A 24 -27.18 -7.79 -0.75
N ALA A 25 -26.59 -7.09 0.24
CA ALA A 25 -27.28 -6.39 1.34
C ALA A 25 -27.97 -7.32 2.37
N GLU A 26 -27.61 -8.59 2.41
CA GLU A 26 -28.17 -9.60 3.31
C GLU A 26 -27.47 -9.54 4.69
N TRP A 27 -27.66 -8.43 5.41
CA TRP A 27 -26.94 -8.14 6.66
C TRP A 27 -27.27 -9.10 7.79
N ASP A 28 -28.49 -9.62 7.87
CA ASP A 28 -28.88 -10.63 8.85
C ASP A 28 -28.02 -11.89 8.75
N LEU A 29 -27.79 -12.37 7.52
CA LEU A 29 -26.89 -13.48 7.23
C LEU A 29 -25.44 -13.15 7.53
N VAL A 30 -24.99 -11.94 7.20
CA VAL A 30 -23.63 -11.47 7.55
C VAL A 30 -23.43 -11.50 9.06
N PHE A 31 -24.39 -10.99 9.83
CA PHE A 31 -24.32 -11.01 11.28
C PHE A 31 -24.39 -12.41 11.86
N GLU A 32 -25.23 -13.30 11.31
CA GLU A 32 -25.27 -14.70 11.73
C GLU A 32 -23.91 -15.41 11.52
N MET A 33 -23.24 -15.15 10.40
CA MET A 33 -21.91 -15.71 10.12
C MET A 33 -20.84 -15.09 11.00
N LEU A 34 -20.89 -13.78 11.26
CA LEU A 34 -19.95 -13.11 12.17
C LEU A 34 -20.15 -13.50 13.64
N ASP A 35 -21.37 -13.87 14.05
CA ASP A 35 -21.65 -14.39 15.40
C ASP A 35 -20.97 -15.76 15.60
N LYS A 36 -20.95 -16.59 14.56
CA LYS A 36 -20.20 -17.87 14.54
C LYS A 36 -18.69 -17.65 14.47
N SER A 37 -18.25 -16.70 13.62
CA SER A 37 -16.85 -16.48 13.27
C SER A 37 -16.53 -14.97 13.19
N PRO A 38 -16.30 -14.30 14.33
CA PRO A 38 -16.09 -12.84 14.36
C PRO A 38 -14.77 -12.39 13.73
N MET A 39 -13.80 -13.31 13.60
CA MET A 39 -12.48 -13.01 12.98
C MET A 39 -12.59 -12.64 11.50
N LEU A 40 -13.68 -13.03 10.83
CA LEU A 40 -13.87 -12.82 9.40
C LEU A 40 -14.22 -11.37 9.03
N VAL A 41 -14.55 -10.52 10.01
CA VAL A 41 -15.04 -9.14 9.76
C VAL A 41 -14.03 -8.25 9.04
N ASN A 42 -12.74 -8.43 9.35
CA ASN A 42 -11.62 -7.69 8.77
C ASN A 42 -10.86 -8.54 7.73
N GLU A 43 -11.43 -9.68 7.33
CA GLU A 43 -10.89 -10.52 6.28
C GLU A 43 -11.69 -10.32 4.99
N ARG A 44 -11.03 -10.48 3.84
CA ARG A 44 -11.61 -10.22 2.53
C ARG A 44 -11.10 -11.22 1.50
N PRO A 45 -11.98 -11.93 0.79
CA PRO A 45 -11.56 -12.76 -0.33
C PRO A 45 -11.06 -11.89 -1.50
N PRO A 46 -10.14 -12.40 -2.32
CA PRO A 46 -9.57 -11.66 -3.44
C PRO A 46 -10.68 -11.20 -4.40
N GLY A 47 -10.70 -9.89 -4.71
CA GLY A 47 -11.68 -9.28 -5.63
C GLY A 47 -12.96 -8.74 -4.97
N PHE A 48 -13.17 -8.97 -3.68
CA PHE A 48 -14.30 -8.42 -2.94
C PHE A 48 -13.92 -7.12 -2.21
N ASP A 49 -14.88 -6.45 -1.57
CA ASP A 49 -14.65 -5.31 -0.66
C ASP A 49 -15.00 -5.75 0.76
N TYR A 50 -14.44 -5.10 1.79
CA TYR A 50 -14.82 -5.44 3.17
C TYR A 50 -16.29 -5.15 3.44
N ALA A 51 -16.87 -5.87 4.40
CA ALA A 51 -18.27 -5.69 4.81
C ALA A 51 -18.59 -4.23 5.16
N VAL A 52 -17.67 -3.52 5.84
CA VAL A 52 -17.83 -2.09 6.14
C VAL A 52 -17.95 -1.22 4.90
N HIS A 53 -17.14 -1.46 3.86
CA HIS A 53 -17.22 -0.67 2.62
C HIS A 53 -18.56 -0.90 1.92
N ARG A 54 -19.04 -2.15 1.87
CA ARG A 54 -20.36 -2.46 1.30
C ARG A 54 -21.50 -1.80 2.08
N ALA A 55 -21.41 -1.78 3.41
CA ALA A 55 -22.39 -1.10 4.27
C ALA A 55 -22.42 0.40 4.01
N VAL A 56 -21.24 1.01 3.81
CA VAL A 56 -21.12 2.44 3.45
C VAL A 56 -21.68 2.72 2.06
N ILE A 57 -21.41 1.85 1.09
CA ILE A 57 -21.92 1.97 -0.29
C ILE A 57 -23.45 1.95 -0.31
N GLN A 58 -24.05 1.08 0.51
CA GLN A 58 -25.51 1.02 0.65
C GLN A 58 -26.09 2.18 1.48
N GLY A 59 -25.26 2.95 2.18
CA GLY A 59 -25.71 4.08 2.99
C GLY A 59 -26.38 3.67 4.30
N ASN A 60 -26.19 2.43 4.76
CA ASN A 60 -26.86 1.91 5.94
C ASN A 60 -26.05 2.17 7.22
N LEU A 61 -26.38 3.27 7.91
CA LEU A 61 -25.71 3.72 9.13
C LEU A 61 -25.82 2.74 10.29
N GLU A 62 -26.95 2.05 10.42
CA GLU A 62 -27.18 1.09 11.51
C GLU A 62 -26.30 -0.15 11.35
N VAL A 63 -26.16 -0.64 10.12
CA VAL A 63 -25.26 -1.73 9.78
C VAL A 63 -23.81 -1.33 10.02
N VAL A 64 -23.38 -0.16 9.54
CA VAL A 64 -22.01 0.34 9.74
C VAL A 64 -21.71 0.43 11.24
N SER A 65 -22.63 1.01 12.01
CA SER A 65 -22.49 1.12 13.47
C SER A 65 -22.41 -0.25 14.14
N THR A 66 -23.19 -1.23 13.66
CA THR A 66 -23.18 -2.60 14.20
C THR A 66 -21.86 -3.31 13.88
N LEU A 67 -21.39 -3.28 12.64
CA LEU A 67 -20.12 -3.88 12.23
C LEU A 67 -18.96 -3.32 13.05
N ILE A 68 -18.95 -2.00 13.23
CA ILE A 68 -17.87 -1.32 13.94
C ILE A 68 -17.95 -1.52 15.46
N ASN A 69 -19.12 -1.36 16.08
CA ASN A 69 -19.25 -1.41 17.54
C ASN A 69 -19.34 -2.83 18.08
N ARG A 70 -20.08 -3.73 17.40
CA ARG A 70 -20.28 -5.11 17.85
C ARG A 70 -19.14 -6.02 17.41
N TYR A 71 -18.74 -5.91 16.14
CA TYR A 71 -17.77 -6.83 15.54
C TYR A 71 -16.35 -6.25 15.43
N ARG A 72 -16.13 -4.97 15.82
CA ARG A 72 -14.82 -4.30 15.74
C ARG A 72 -14.25 -4.27 14.32
N ALA A 73 -15.11 -4.01 13.34
CA ALA A 73 -14.67 -3.81 11.98
C ALA A 73 -13.80 -2.55 11.86
N ASP A 74 -12.70 -2.65 11.11
CA ASP A 74 -11.73 -1.57 10.92
C ASP A 74 -12.06 -0.75 9.66
N PRO A 75 -12.56 0.50 9.79
CA PRO A 75 -12.92 1.34 8.65
C PRO A 75 -11.71 1.97 7.95
N ASP A 76 -10.55 1.94 8.59
CA ASP A 76 -9.28 2.46 8.08
C ASP A 76 -8.63 1.55 7.04
N LEU A 77 -9.11 0.30 6.93
CA LEU A 77 -8.64 -0.64 5.93
C LEU A 77 -8.98 -0.11 4.53
N PRO A 78 -8.02 -0.05 3.60
CA PRO A 78 -8.30 0.39 2.23
C PRO A 78 -9.09 -0.67 1.48
N SER A 79 -10.09 -0.24 0.69
CA SER A 79 -10.83 -1.09 -0.23
C SER A 79 -9.92 -1.68 -1.32
N ARG A 80 -10.49 -2.50 -2.20
CA ARG A 80 -9.75 -3.02 -3.37
C ARG A 80 -9.20 -1.92 -4.28
N TYR A 81 -9.75 -0.72 -4.22
CA TYR A 81 -9.35 0.44 -5.01
C TYR A 81 -8.38 1.36 -4.26
N GLY A 82 -8.01 1.02 -3.03
CA GLY A 82 -7.16 1.86 -2.19
C GLY A 82 -7.93 2.96 -1.44
N GLU A 83 -9.25 3.02 -1.57
CA GLU A 83 -10.11 4.03 -0.94
C GLU A 83 -10.53 3.58 0.46
N ARG A 84 -10.53 4.49 1.43
CA ARG A 84 -11.02 4.21 2.79
C ARG A 84 -12.54 4.26 2.85
N ALA A 85 -13.14 3.67 3.89
CA ALA A 85 -14.59 3.71 4.09
C ALA A 85 -15.13 5.15 4.19
N SER A 86 -14.40 6.06 4.83
CA SER A 86 -14.73 7.49 4.95
C SER A 86 -14.74 8.20 3.59
N GLU A 87 -13.76 7.92 2.73
CA GLU A 87 -13.65 8.49 1.39
C GLU A 87 -14.81 8.05 0.49
N ILE A 88 -15.18 6.76 0.56
CA ILE A 88 -16.35 6.25 -0.17
C ILE A 88 -17.63 6.94 0.31
N ALA A 89 -17.82 7.09 1.63
CA ALA A 89 -18.98 7.80 2.17
C ALA A 89 -19.05 9.25 1.66
N LYS A 90 -17.90 9.93 1.57
CA LYS A 90 -17.78 11.28 1.04
C LYS A 90 -18.12 11.34 -0.45
N ASN A 91 -17.59 10.43 -1.26
CA ASN A 91 -17.86 10.37 -2.70
C ASN A 91 -19.34 10.08 -3.01
N LEU A 92 -20.00 9.29 -2.16
CA LEU A 92 -21.43 8.99 -2.28
C LEU A 92 -22.34 10.08 -1.70
N GLY A 93 -21.78 11.05 -0.96
CA GLY A 93 -22.54 12.12 -0.32
C GLY A 93 -23.23 11.72 0.99
N HIS A 94 -22.86 10.58 1.58
CA HIS A 94 -23.39 10.09 2.85
C HIS A 94 -22.75 10.84 4.04
N LYS A 95 -23.21 12.06 4.30
CA LYS A 95 -22.64 12.96 5.32
C LYS A 95 -22.62 12.36 6.73
N ASP A 96 -23.67 11.62 7.12
CA ASP A 96 -23.77 11.03 8.46
C ASP A 96 -22.74 9.91 8.65
N LEU A 97 -22.59 9.04 7.65
CA LEU A 97 -21.56 8.00 7.63
C LEU A 97 -20.15 8.61 7.64
N TYR A 98 -19.91 9.61 6.80
CA TYR A 98 -18.65 10.33 6.77
C TYR A 98 -18.31 10.92 8.15
N CYS A 99 -19.29 11.54 8.82
CA CYS A 99 -19.10 12.13 10.15
C CYS A 99 -18.68 11.08 11.19
N ILE A 100 -19.33 9.91 11.21
CA ILE A 100 -19.02 8.81 12.15
C ILE A 100 -17.64 8.22 11.87
N LEU A 101 -17.32 8.00 10.60
CA LEU A 101 -16.04 7.39 10.19
C LEU A 101 -14.88 8.37 10.42
N SER A 102 -15.02 9.63 10.01
CA SER A 102 -13.96 10.63 10.19
C SER A 102 -13.76 11.07 11.64
N GLN A 103 -14.76 10.94 12.52
CA GLN A 103 -14.55 11.12 13.96
C GLN A 103 -13.56 10.11 14.53
N ARG A 104 -13.47 8.91 13.98
CA ARG A 104 -12.51 7.89 14.40
C ARG A 104 -11.13 8.11 13.79
N GLU A 105 -11.07 8.53 12.53
CA GLU A 105 -9.80 8.85 11.84
C GLU A 105 -9.07 10.03 12.51
N GLY A 106 -9.81 11.02 13.02
CA GLY A 106 -9.26 12.24 13.59
C GLY A 106 -8.49 12.08 14.91
N THR A 107 -8.46 10.89 15.51
CA THR A 107 -7.62 10.63 16.70
C THR A 107 -6.19 10.25 16.38
N GLU A 108 -5.85 9.99 15.12
CA GLU A 108 -4.48 9.77 14.69
C GLU A 108 -3.91 11.03 14.04
N HIS A 109 -3.14 11.74 14.86
CA HIS A 109 -2.14 12.74 14.50
C HIS A 109 -2.27 13.49 13.17
N LYS A 110 -2.40 14.81 13.33
CA LYS A 110 -1.79 15.85 12.49
C LYS A 110 -0.38 15.46 12.03
N THR A 111 -0.23 14.61 11.01
CA THR A 111 1.03 14.55 10.27
C THR A 111 0.95 15.67 9.25
N ALA A 112 1.58 16.78 9.64
CA ALA A 112 1.95 17.87 8.77
C ALA A 112 2.73 17.33 7.57
N THR A 113 2.06 17.00 6.48
CA THR A 113 2.69 17.09 5.17
C THR A 113 2.47 18.52 4.69
N SER A 114 3.30 19.41 5.23
CA SER A 114 3.50 20.75 4.70
C SER A 114 3.77 20.61 3.21
N LEU A 115 2.89 21.23 2.41
CA LEU A 115 3.11 21.57 1.01
C LEU A 115 4.60 21.86 0.76
N HIS A 116 5.25 21.11 -0.13
CA HIS A 116 6.34 21.68 -0.93
C HIS A 116 5.69 22.46 -2.07
N ASP A 117 5.27 23.68 -1.74
CA ASP A 117 4.98 24.74 -2.71
C ASP A 117 6.29 25.45 -3.01
N HIS A 118 7.03 24.99 -4.02
CA HIS A 118 8.21 25.67 -4.53
C HIS A 118 8.03 25.98 -6.02
N HIS A 119 7.26 27.03 -6.26
CA HIS A 119 7.56 28.14 -7.18
C HIS A 119 8.51 27.84 -8.35
N HIS A 120 7.91 27.74 -9.54
CA HIS A 120 8.21 28.54 -10.73
C HIS A 120 9.52 29.37 -10.67
N HIS A 121 10.59 28.89 -11.32
CA HIS A 121 11.73 29.73 -11.68
C HIS A 121 11.58 30.22 -13.13
N PRO A 122 11.48 31.54 -13.36
CA PRO A 122 11.43 32.10 -14.70
C PRO A 122 12.85 32.21 -15.31
N SER A 123 12.88 32.11 -16.63
CA SER A 123 14.00 32.30 -17.54
C SER A 123 14.88 33.52 -17.23
N HIS A 124 16.21 33.35 -17.31
CA HIS A 124 17.12 34.42 -17.73
C HIS A 124 18.22 33.86 -18.66
N HIS A 125 18.14 34.26 -19.93
CA HIS A 125 19.18 34.20 -20.95
C HIS A 125 20.48 34.91 -20.50
N HIS A 126 21.66 34.35 -20.84
CA HIS A 126 22.84 35.03 -21.44
C HIS A 126 24.04 34.07 -21.50
N HIS A 127 24.41 33.56 -22.69
CA HIS A 127 25.47 34.09 -23.56
C HIS A 127 26.87 34.13 -22.89
N GLN A 128 27.69 33.11 -23.14
CA GLN A 128 29.14 33.16 -22.95
C GLN A 128 29.83 32.85 -24.29
N PRO A 129 30.54 33.81 -24.90
CA PRO A 129 31.33 33.59 -26.09
C PRO A 129 32.79 33.23 -25.76
N PHE A 130 33.33 32.32 -26.58
CA PHE A 130 34.67 32.23 -27.19
C PHE A 130 35.80 33.12 -26.65
N LEU A 131 36.99 32.52 -26.39
CA LEU A 131 38.35 32.94 -26.83
C LEU A 131 39.47 32.01 -26.27
N PRO A 132 40.72 31.98 -26.79
CA PRO A 132 41.23 30.83 -27.57
C PRO A 132 42.58 30.22 -27.11
N SER A 133 43.03 29.23 -27.90
CA SER A 133 44.36 28.56 -27.99
C SER A 133 45.59 29.29 -27.43
N SER A 134 46.45 28.56 -26.70
CA SER A 134 47.75 28.04 -27.21
C SER A 134 48.70 27.60 -26.07
N ALA A 135 49.45 26.52 -26.31
CA ALA A 135 50.75 26.18 -25.69
C ALA A 135 50.71 25.74 -24.19
N VAL A 136 51.50 24.80 -23.65
CA VAL A 136 52.72 24.10 -24.10
C VAL A 136 53.02 22.94 -23.11
N GLU A 137 53.65 21.87 -23.60
CA GLU A 137 54.51 20.87 -22.92
C GLU A 137 54.00 19.83 -21.87
N ARG A 138 54.31 18.54 -22.18
CA ARG A 138 54.67 17.45 -21.22
C ARG A 138 56.20 17.57 -20.94
N PRO A 139 56.91 16.82 -20.03
CA PRO A 139 56.57 15.65 -19.20
C PRO A 139 57.24 15.60 -17.78
N THR A 140 57.17 14.44 -17.11
CA THR A 140 58.00 13.94 -15.96
C THR A 140 57.66 14.51 -14.57
N ALA A 141 57.81 13.85 -13.41
CA ALA A 141 57.96 12.47 -12.94
C ALA A 141 57.96 12.55 -11.38
N ALA A 142 57.80 11.40 -10.72
CA ALA A 142 58.23 11.09 -9.33
C ALA A 142 57.14 10.91 -8.22
N VAL A 143 56.71 9.64 -8.06
CA VAL A 143 56.64 8.74 -6.86
C VAL A 143 56.91 9.29 -5.44
N PRO A 144 56.50 8.62 -4.31
CA PRO A 144 56.23 7.17 -4.09
C PRO A 144 54.91 6.82 -3.33
N ASN A 145 54.29 5.65 -3.54
CA ASN A 145 54.52 4.31 -2.94
C ASN A 145 54.12 4.21 -1.44
N ASN A 146 53.00 3.53 -1.12
CA ASN A 146 52.97 2.41 -0.16
C ASN A 146 51.59 1.73 -0.16
N ASP A 147 51.52 0.57 -0.81
CA ASP A 147 50.52 -0.47 -0.57
C ASP A 147 50.80 -1.14 0.78
N PRO A 148 49.78 -1.60 1.54
CA PRO A 148 49.63 -3.06 1.59
C PRO A 148 48.17 -3.49 1.76
N TYR A 149 47.58 -4.12 0.75
CA TYR A 149 47.16 -5.54 0.81
C TYR A 149 46.47 -5.92 -0.52
N ILE A 150 47.32 -6.22 -1.50
CA ILE A 150 47.01 -6.94 -2.72
C ILE A 150 46.80 -8.43 -2.40
N LEU A 151 45.62 -8.91 -2.80
CA LEU A 151 45.31 -10.16 -3.52
C LEU A 151 45.97 -11.48 -3.10
N HIS A 152 45.12 -12.48 -2.88
CA HIS A 152 45.32 -13.81 -3.49
C HIS A 152 44.08 -14.19 -4.31
N LEU A 153 43.99 -13.62 -5.52
CA LEU A 153 43.23 -14.19 -6.64
C LEU A 153 44.24 -14.77 -7.63
N SER A 154 44.46 -16.09 -7.56
CA SER A 154 45.05 -16.85 -8.66
C SER A 154 43.92 -17.50 -9.47
N ARG A 155 43.74 -16.98 -10.69
CA ARG A 155 43.02 -17.56 -11.84
C ARG A 155 43.71 -18.88 -12.30
N PRO A 156 43.37 -19.45 -13.47
CA PRO A 156 42.13 -20.07 -13.95
C PRO A 156 42.42 -21.50 -14.50
N VAL A 157 41.40 -22.28 -14.90
CA VAL A 157 41.56 -23.26 -15.99
C VAL A 157 40.23 -23.51 -16.72
N LEU A 158 40.20 -23.11 -17.99
CA LEU A 158 39.47 -23.64 -19.14
C LEU A 158 40.52 -23.65 -20.27
N PRO A 159 40.41 -24.39 -21.40
CA PRO A 159 39.23 -25.06 -21.98
C PRO A 159 39.53 -26.45 -22.65
N GLY A 160 38.53 -27.04 -23.31
CA GLY A 160 38.67 -28.15 -24.28
C GLY A 160 37.48 -29.12 -24.21
N GLN A 161 36.35 -28.90 -24.89
CA GLN A 161 36.01 -29.17 -26.30
C GLN A 161 36.15 -30.64 -26.75
N VAL A 162 35.06 -31.11 -27.39
CA VAL A 162 34.89 -32.19 -28.38
C VAL A 162 35.02 -33.67 -27.94
N HIS A 163 33.90 -34.40 -27.92
CA HIS A 163 33.48 -35.32 -29.00
C HIS A 163 32.02 -35.75 -28.80
#